data_AF-A0A934QGT8-F1
#
_entry.id   AF-A0A934QGT8-F1
#
_cell.length_a   1.000
_cell.length_b   1.000
_cell.length_c   1.000
_cell.angle_alpha   90.00
_cell.angle_beta   90.00
_cell.angle_gamma   90.00
#
_symmetry.space_group_name_H-M   'P 1'
#
loop_
_entity.id
_entity.type
_entity.pdbx_description
1 polymer ?
#
loop_
_entity_poly.entity_id
_entity_poly.type
_entity_poly.pdbx_seq_one_letter_code
_entity_poly.pdbx_strand_id
1 'polypeptide(L)'
;MNIKPRTFTYGGRTFEVRAAAENEGWKVRVFENNRPVTAVVYTVSHENQIDAKIQDLPVDLLQELMRLAQSDVEQGRVALL
;
A
#
# COMPACT_ATOMS: atom_id res chain seq x y z
N MET A 1 1.34 -12.44 9.02
CA MET A 1 1.59 -12.29 7.57
C MET A 1 2.80 -11.37 7.36
N ASN A 2 3.82 -11.79 6.62
CA ASN A 2 4.99 -10.95 6.32
C ASN A 2 4.80 -10.30 4.93
N ILE A 3 4.38 -9.04 4.88
CA ILE A 3 4.12 -8.32 3.63
C ILE A 3 5.43 -7.70 3.14
N LYS A 4 5.95 -8.19 2.02
CA LYS A 4 7.18 -7.65 1.43
C LYS A 4 6.87 -6.33 0.72
N PRO A 5 7.71 -5.29 0.88
CA PRO A 5 7.64 -4.09 0.06
C PRO A 5 7.74 -4.42 -1.43
N ARG A 6 7.06 -3.62 -2.26
CA ARG A 6 7.18 -3.67 -3.72
C ARG A 6 8.07 -2.54 -4.18
N THR A 7 9.20 -2.87 -4.80
CA THR A 7 10.16 -1.89 -5.31
C THR A 7 9.96 -1.67 -6.80
N PHE A 8 10.05 -0.43 -7.26
CA PHE A 8 9.97 -0.07 -8.68
C PHE A 8 10.81 1.17 -8.99
N THR A 9 11.14 1.37 -10.27
CA THR A 9 11.90 2.53 -10.75
C THR A 9 11.02 3.36 -11.68
N TYR A 10 10.96 4.67 -11.45
CA TYR A 10 10.22 5.60 -12.29
C TYR A 10 10.95 6.95 -12.35
N GLY A 11 11.13 7.51 -13.55
CA GLY A 11 11.83 8.79 -13.72
C GLY A 11 13.28 8.80 -13.19
N GLY A 12 13.99 7.66 -13.24
CA GLY A 12 15.35 7.52 -12.71
C GLY A 12 15.45 7.41 -11.18
N ARG A 13 14.32 7.38 -10.48
CA ARG A 13 14.20 7.27 -9.02
C ARG A 13 13.71 5.88 -8.64
N THR A 14 14.14 5.38 -7.49
CA THR A 14 13.72 4.07 -6.95
C THR A 14 12.77 4.28 -5.80
N PHE A 15 11.60 3.65 -5.87
CA PHE A 15 10.54 3.77 -4.90
C PHE A 15 10.21 2.41 -4.28
N GLU A 16 9.65 2.47 -3.08
CA GLU A 16 9.11 1.32 -2.37
C GLU A 16 7.66 1.58 -1.99
N VAL A 17 6.75 0.73 -2.46
CA VAL A 17 5.40 0.65 -1.94
C VAL A 17 5.42 -0.26 -0.72
N ARG A 18 4.98 0.26 0.43
CA ARG A 18 4.97 -0.47 1.71
C ARG A 18 3.57 -0.50 2.28
N ALA A 19 3.21 -1.64 2.87
CA ALA A 19 1.98 -1.81 3.63
C ALA A 19 2.27 -1.87 5.14
N ALA A 20 1.39 -1.29 5.95
CA ALA A 20 1.43 -1.37 7.40
C ALA A 20 0.04 -1.72 7.94
N ALA A 21 -0.01 -2.63 8.91
CA ALA A 21 -1.24 -3.01 9.60
C ALA A 21 -1.75 -1.90 10.51
N GLU A 22 -3.06 -1.72 10.53
CA GLU A 22 -3.80 -0.90 11.48
C GLU A 22 -4.84 -1.75 12.20
N ASN A 23 -5.51 -1.17 13.21
CA ASN A 23 -6.49 -1.88 14.05
C ASN A 23 -7.56 -2.62 13.24
N GLU A 24 -7.97 -2.08 12.09
CA GLU A 24 -9.06 -2.63 11.26
C GLU A 24 -8.72 -2.62 9.76
N GLY A 25 -7.46 -2.90 9.41
CA GLY A 25 -7.05 -3.04 8.01
C GLY A 25 -5.59 -2.70 7.75
N TRP A 26 -5.33 -2.15 6.56
CA TRP A 26 -3.98 -1.77 6.12
C TRP A 26 -3.92 -0.40 5.46
N LYS A 27 -2.79 0.27 5.70
CA LYS A 27 -2.35 1.45 4.96
C LYS A 27 -1.24 1.09 4.01
N VAL A 28 -1.30 1.64 2.80
CA VAL A 28 -0.28 1.52 1.77
C VAL A 28 0.22 2.91 1.39
N ARG A 29 1.54 3.09 1.35
CA ARG A 29 2.22 4.35 1.01
C ARG A 29 3.44 4.09 0.12
N VAL A 30 3.79 5.10 -0.67
CA VAL A 30 4.99 5.11 -1.52
C VAL A 30 6.11 5.84 -0.78
N PHE A 31 7.30 5.23 -0.78
CA PHE A 31 8.49 5.73 -0.12
C PHE A 31 9.64 5.88 -1.10
N GLU A 32 10.50 6.86 -0.84
CA GLU A 32 11.85 6.97 -1.39
C GLU A 32 12.79 7.30 -0.22
N ASN A 33 13.95 6.66 -0.13
CA ASN A 33 14.92 6.92 0.94
C ASN A 33 14.29 6.91 2.35
N ASN A 34 13.39 5.94 2.60
CA ASN A 34 12.66 5.76 3.85
C ASN A 34 11.70 6.91 4.23
N ARG A 35 11.36 7.80 3.31
CA ARG A 35 10.40 8.90 3.52
C ARG A 35 9.18 8.74 2.60
N PRO A 36 7.96 9.01 3.08
CA PRO A 36 6.79 9.01 2.22
C PRO A 36 6.90 10.14 1.19
N VAL A 37 6.66 9.83 -0.07
CA VAL A 37 6.80 10.77 -1.21
C VAL A 37 5.48 11.12 -1.87
N THR A 38 4.35 10.68 -1.32
CA THR A 38 3.01 11.00 -1.81
C THR A 38 2.17 11.52 -0.65
N ALA A 39 1.34 12.54 -0.90
CA ALA A 39 0.33 12.97 0.06
C ALA A 39 -0.83 11.96 0.18
N VAL A 40 -1.01 11.12 -0.84
CA VAL A 40 -2.04 10.07 -0.89
C VAL A 40 -1.64 8.87 -0.02
N VAL A 41 -2.63 8.33 0.70
CA VAL A 41 -2.54 7.11 1.48
C VAL A 41 -3.67 6.19 1.04
N TYR A 42 -3.32 4.99 0.60
CA TYR A 42 -4.30 3.99 0.19
C TYR A 42 -4.66 3.16 1.40
N THR A 43 -5.93 2.88 1.58
CA THR A 43 -6.44 2.11 2.72
C THR A 43 -7.35 1.00 2.25
N VAL A 44 -7.23 -0.16 2.88
CA VAL A 44 -8.28 -1.17 2.88
C VAL A 44 -8.67 -1.40 4.33
N SER A 45 -9.97 -1.29 4.61
CA SER A 45 -10.54 -1.60 5.92
C SER A 45 -11.37 -2.86 5.86
N HIS A 46 -11.56 -3.51 7.00
CA HIS A 46 -12.48 -4.60 7.15
C HIS A 46 -13.29 -4.45 8.43
N GLU A 47 -14.57 -4.76 8.35
CA GLU A 47 -15.44 -4.84 9.52
C GLU A 47 -15.48 -6.29 10.00
N ASN A 48 -15.17 -6.50 11.28
CA ASN A 48 -15.37 -7.79 11.92
C ASN A 48 -16.76 -7.78 12.58
N GLN A 49 -17.66 -8.66 12.14
CA GLN A 49 -18.87 -8.94 12.90
C GLN A 49 -18.49 -9.77 14.13
N ILE A 50 -19.12 -9.52 15.29
CA ILE A 50 -18.67 -9.93 16.64
C ILE A 50 -18.39 -11.45 16.78
N ASP A 51 -19.02 -12.29 15.95
CA ASP A 51 -18.84 -13.75 15.92
C ASP A 51 -18.06 -14.29 14.69
N ALA A 52 -17.73 -13.42 13.73
CA ALA A 52 -16.95 -13.73 12.54
C ALA A 52 -15.53 -13.18 12.68
N LYS A 53 -14.60 -14.02 13.14
CA LYS A 53 -13.17 -13.72 12.95
C LYS A 53 -12.87 -13.79 11.45
N ILE A 54 -12.51 -12.67 10.83
CA ILE A 54 -11.78 -12.71 9.56
C ILE A 54 -10.49 -13.50 9.85
N GLN A 55 -10.42 -14.70 9.29
CA GLN A 55 -9.32 -15.62 9.57
C GLN A 55 -8.01 -15.09 8.98
N ASP A 56 -8.09 -14.39 7.84
CA ASP A 56 -7.08 -13.52 7.24
C ASP A 56 -7.73 -12.69 6.12
N LEU A 57 -7.42 -11.40 5.96
CA LEU A 57 -7.81 -10.66 4.74
C LEU A 57 -7.03 -11.26 3.55
N PRO A 58 -7.60 -11.35 2.33
CA PRO A 58 -6.87 -11.91 1.20
C PRO A 58 -5.58 -11.12 0.91
N VAL A 59 -4.45 -11.82 0.95
CA VAL A 59 -3.12 -11.28 0.56
C VAL A 59 -3.21 -10.59 -0.81
N ASP A 60 -4.01 -11.14 -1.72
CA ASP A 60 -4.20 -10.65 -3.08
C ASP A 60 -4.81 -9.24 -3.11
N LEU A 61 -5.75 -8.92 -2.22
CA LEU A 61 -6.36 -7.59 -2.15
C LEU A 61 -5.33 -6.52 -1.75
N LEU A 62 -4.48 -6.85 -0.78
CA LEU A 62 -3.41 -5.94 -0.36
C LEU A 62 -2.36 -5.79 -1.47
N GLN A 63 -2.01 -6.86 -2.18
CA GLN A 63 -1.09 -6.79 -3.32
C GLN A 63 -1.65 -5.91 -4.44
N GLU A 64 -2.95 -6.02 -4.74
CA GLU A 64 -3.61 -5.16 -5.73
C GLU A 64 -3.63 -3.69 -5.29
N LEU A 65 -3.84 -3.41 -4.00
CA LEU A 65 -3.75 -2.04 -3.47
C LEU A 65 -2.33 -1.47 -3.61
N MET A 66 -1.31 -2.29 -3.39
CA MET A 66 0.09 -1.91 -3.60
C MET A 66 0.41 -1.68 -5.09
N ARG A 67 -0.15 -2.50 -5.98
CA ARG A 67 -0.03 -2.33 -7.44
C ARG A 67 -0.71 -1.05 -7.91
N LEU A 68 -1.88 -0.72 -7.36
CA LEU A 68 -2.58 0.53 -7.65
C LEU A 68 -1.72 1.74 -7.26
N ALA A 69 -1.15 1.74 -6.05
CA ALA A 69 -0.29 2.83 -5.59
C ALA A 69 0.95 3.05 -6.49
N GLN A 70 1.56 1.96 -6.99
CA GLN A 70 2.62 2.05 -7.99
C GLN A 70 2.11 2.62 -9.31
N SER A 71 1.01 2.07 -9.83
CA SER A 71 0.43 2.47 -11.12
C SER A 71 0.07 3.95 -11.15
N ASP A 72 -0.45 4.49 -10.04
CA ASP A 72 -0.80 5.90 -9.95
C ASP A 72 0.43 6.82 -9.98
N VAL A 73 1.58 6.37 -9.45
CA VAL A 73 2.85 7.09 -9.61
C VAL A 73 3.33 7.04 -11.05
N GLU A 74 3.37 5.85 -11.65
CA GLU A 74 3.88 5.64 -13.02
C GLU A 74 3.06 6.40 -14.07
N GLN A 75 1.76 6.57 -13.82
CA GLN A 75 0.83 7.29 -14.69
C GLN A 75 0.70 8.78 -14.36
N GLY A 76 1.45 9.29 -13.38
CA GLY A 76 1.39 10.70 -12.98
C GLY A 76 0.06 11.13 -12.36
N ARG A 77 -0.72 10.20 -11.81
CA ARG A 77 -2.02 10.47 -11.15
C ARG A 77 -1.87 10.97 -9.72
N VAL A 78 -0.72 10.70 -9.10
CA VAL A 78 -0.33 11.26 -7.80
C VAL A 78 0.94 12.08 -7.94
N ALA A 79 0.96 13.23 -7.28
CA ALA A 79 2.15 14.08 -7.23
C ALA A 79 3.20 13.47 -6.29
N LEU A 80 4.44 13.44 -6.77
CA LEU A 80 5.62 13.13 -5.95
C LEU A 80 6.08 14.40 -5.23
N LEU A 81 6.33 14.27 -3.91
CA LEU A 81 6.83 15.33 -3.03
C LEU A 81 8.35 15.44 -3.07
#